data_AF-A0A4T2C4V4-F1
#
_entry.id   AF-A0A4T2C4V4-F1
#
_cell.length_a   1.000
_cell.length_b   1.000
_cell.length_c   1.000
_cell.angle_alpha   90.00
_cell.angle_beta   90.00
_cell.angle_gamma   90.00
#
_symmetry.space_group_name_H-M   'P 1'
#
loop_
_entity.id
_entity.type
_entity.pdbx_description
1 polymer ?
#
loop_
_entity_poly.entity_id
_entity_poly.type
_entity_poly.pdbx_seq_one_letter_code
_entity_poly.pdbx_strand_id
1 'polypeptide(L)'
;MSVLTSSSEAEGEAIVLASLVEGTAPAADDLEALHRRLELAADRDRMLDLAYTTVDSPVGSLLLAATEKGLLRVAFAVEDHDRVLDVLAATVSGRILRAPRRLDRVAFELDEYFARGRRSFDVALDLSLSSGFRQVVQRHLPLIAYGHTETYKQVAEVVGNPRAVRAVGSACATNPLPIVVPCHRVLRTDGGLGGYIGGLEAKTALLALEGVGAR
;
A
#
# COMPACT_ATOMS: atom_id res chain seq x y z
N MET A 1 12.86 -34.25 14.27
CA MET A 1 11.86 -34.41 13.18
C MET A 1 12.50 -33.91 11.91
N SER A 2 12.88 -34.85 11.04
CA SER A 2 13.62 -34.60 9.80
C SER A 2 12.69 -33.93 8.79
N VAL A 3 13.05 -32.74 8.32
CA VAL A 3 12.37 -32.10 7.18
C VAL A 3 12.85 -32.85 5.94
N LEU A 4 11.98 -33.70 5.39
CA LEU A 4 12.14 -34.24 4.05
C LEU A 4 11.93 -33.08 3.08
N THR A 5 13.01 -32.39 2.73
CA THR A 5 13.04 -31.59 1.50
C THR A 5 12.90 -32.58 0.36
N SER A 6 11.84 -32.43 -0.44
CA SER A 6 11.56 -33.34 -1.55
C SER A 6 12.67 -33.24 -2.59
N SER A 7 13.03 -34.34 -3.25
CA SER A 7 14.17 -34.38 -4.19
C SER A 7 14.05 -33.38 -5.35
N SER A 8 12.82 -33.05 -5.76
CA SER A 8 12.52 -32.04 -6.77
C SER A 8 12.90 -30.61 -6.34
N GLU A 9 12.91 -30.33 -5.04
CA GLU A 9 13.20 -29.01 -4.48
C GLU A 9 14.69 -28.69 -4.46
N ALA A 10 15.56 -29.70 -4.30
CA ALA A 10 17.02 -29.50 -4.34
C ALA A 10 17.53 -29.36 -5.79
N GLU A 11 16.87 -30.02 -6.74
CA GLU A 11 17.22 -29.98 -8.16
C GLU A 11 16.99 -28.58 -8.76
N GLY A 12 15.86 -27.93 -8.47
CA GLY A 12 15.57 -26.58 -8.98
C GLY A 12 16.57 -25.50 -8.52
N GLU A 13 17.06 -25.58 -7.27
CA GLU A 13 18.06 -24.63 -6.75
C GLU A 13 19.43 -24.83 -7.42
N ALA A 14 19.83 -26.09 -7.63
CA ALA A 14 21.04 -26.42 -8.35
C ALA A 14 21.00 -25.94 -9.80
N ILE A 15 19.84 -26.00 -10.45
CA ILE A 15 19.63 -25.51 -11.83
C ILE A 15 19.78 -23.99 -11.90
N VAL A 16 19.14 -23.23 -11.01
CA VAL A 16 19.28 -21.75 -11.02
C VAL A 16 20.70 -21.32 -10.71
N LEU A 17 21.35 -21.95 -9.72
CA LEU A 17 22.74 -21.67 -9.39
C LEU A 17 23.69 -22.03 -10.54
N ALA A 18 23.45 -23.14 -11.24
CA ALA A 18 24.22 -23.52 -12.42
C ALA A 18 24.05 -22.50 -13.54
N SER A 19 22.82 -22.06 -13.86
CA SER A 19 22.58 -21.04 -14.88
C SER A 19 23.27 -19.72 -14.57
N LEU A 20 23.22 -19.26 -13.30
CA LEU A 20 23.90 -18.04 -12.85
C LEU A 20 25.43 -18.16 -12.96
N VAL A 21 26.00 -19.32 -12.62
CA VAL A 21 27.44 -19.59 -12.73
C VAL A 21 27.89 -19.71 -14.20
N GLU A 22 27.03 -20.24 -15.06
CA GLU A 22 27.26 -20.38 -16.51
C GLU A 22 26.95 -19.10 -17.30
N GLY A 23 26.44 -18.04 -16.64
CA GLY A 23 26.08 -16.78 -17.28
C GLY A 23 24.86 -16.88 -18.20
N THR A 24 24.02 -17.90 -18.03
CA THR A 24 22.76 -18.08 -18.76
C THR A 24 21.59 -17.61 -17.90
N ALA A 25 20.57 -17.03 -18.52
CA ALA A 25 19.37 -16.63 -17.80
C ALA A 25 18.60 -17.91 -17.40
N PRO A 26 18.31 -18.13 -16.10
CA PRO A 26 17.48 -19.26 -15.67
C PRO A 26 16.08 -19.15 -16.27
N ALA A 27 15.39 -20.29 -16.43
CA ALA A 27 14.01 -20.27 -16.90
C ALA A 27 13.11 -19.49 -15.93
N ALA A 28 12.07 -18.84 -16.46
CA ALA A 28 11.18 -18.00 -15.65
C ALA A 28 10.53 -18.80 -14.49
N ASP A 29 10.16 -20.04 -14.75
CA ASP A 29 9.55 -20.95 -13.76
C ASP A 29 10.53 -21.30 -12.62
N ASP A 30 11.81 -21.47 -12.94
CA ASP A 30 12.86 -21.76 -11.96
C ASP A 30 13.14 -20.54 -11.08
N LEU A 31 13.15 -19.34 -11.67
CA LEU A 31 13.30 -18.08 -10.94
C LEU A 31 12.09 -17.84 -10.01
N GLU A 32 10.87 -18.14 -10.46
CA GLU A 32 9.67 -18.02 -9.64
C GLU A 32 9.67 -19.03 -8.49
N ALA A 33 10.06 -20.28 -8.75
CA ALA A 33 10.21 -21.30 -7.71
C ALA A 33 11.27 -20.91 -6.67
N LEU A 34 12.42 -20.37 -7.10
CA LEU A 34 13.44 -19.86 -6.19
C LEU A 34 12.93 -18.66 -5.38
N HIS A 35 12.23 -17.72 -6.02
CA HIS A 35 11.65 -16.56 -5.33
C HIS A 35 10.65 -17.00 -4.25
N ARG A 36 9.74 -17.92 -4.56
CA ARG A 36 8.80 -18.49 -3.58
C ARG A 36 9.53 -19.16 -2.40
N ARG A 37 10.64 -19.85 -2.65
CA ARG A 37 11.45 -20.43 -1.57
C ARG A 37 12.09 -19.37 -0.69
N LEU A 38 12.65 -18.31 -1.30
CA LEU A 38 13.25 -17.20 -0.58
C LEU A 38 12.22 -16.47 0.27
N GLU A 39 11.01 -16.22 -0.26
CA GLU A 39 9.88 -15.68 0.52
C GLU A 39 9.59 -16.57 1.75
N LEU A 40 9.38 -17.87 1.55
CA LEU A 40 9.03 -18.80 2.63
C LEU A 40 10.15 -18.97 3.67
N ALA A 41 11.41 -18.92 3.25
CA ALA A 41 12.56 -18.98 4.14
C ALA A 41 12.69 -17.68 4.95
N ALA A 42 12.58 -16.53 4.29
CA ALA A 42 12.69 -15.23 4.93
C ALA A 42 11.55 -14.98 5.92
N ASP A 43 10.32 -15.42 5.63
CA ASP A 43 9.20 -15.37 6.57
C ASP A 43 9.43 -16.27 7.79
N ARG A 44 9.91 -17.50 7.59
CA ARG A 44 10.20 -18.46 8.67
C ARG A 44 11.23 -17.94 9.66
N ASP A 45 12.29 -17.32 9.13
CA ASP A 45 13.42 -16.87 9.93
C ASP A 45 13.24 -15.42 10.44
N ARG A 46 12.05 -14.82 10.22
CA ARG A 46 11.74 -13.40 10.52
C ARG A 46 12.80 -12.46 9.97
N MET A 47 13.20 -12.74 8.74
CA MET A 47 14.26 -12.06 8.03
C MET A 47 13.74 -10.96 7.10
N LEU A 48 12.44 -10.70 7.12
CA LEU A 48 11.75 -9.86 6.14
C LEU A 48 10.98 -8.76 6.87
N ASP A 49 11.60 -7.58 6.95
CA ASP A 49 11.04 -6.45 7.67
C ASP A 49 9.93 -5.76 6.87
N LEU A 50 10.06 -5.78 5.53
CA LEU A 50 9.15 -5.11 4.61
C LEU A 50 8.80 -6.01 3.41
N ALA A 51 7.54 -6.40 3.34
CA ALA A 51 6.98 -7.12 2.20
C ALA A 51 6.32 -6.13 1.23
N TYR A 52 6.43 -6.36 -0.08
CA TYR A 52 5.66 -5.61 -1.07
C TYR A 52 5.05 -6.49 -2.15
N THR A 53 4.04 -5.96 -2.83
CA THR A 53 3.49 -6.50 -4.07
C THR A 53 2.86 -5.37 -4.88
N THR A 54 2.54 -5.66 -6.14
CA THR A 54 1.80 -4.75 -7.01
C THR A 54 0.49 -5.41 -7.40
N VAL A 55 -0.60 -4.65 -7.35
CA VAL A 55 -1.95 -5.09 -7.75
C VAL A 55 -2.51 -4.15 -8.80
N ASP A 56 -3.27 -4.68 -9.76
CA ASP A 56 -4.01 -3.87 -10.72
C ASP A 56 -5.32 -3.39 -10.13
N SER A 57 -5.75 -2.19 -10.48
CA SER A 57 -7.00 -1.62 -9.98
C SER A 57 -7.64 -0.66 -11.00
N PRO A 58 -8.93 -0.29 -10.82
CA PRO A 58 -9.57 0.73 -11.65
C PRO A 58 -8.93 2.12 -11.61
N VAL A 59 -8.02 2.38 -10.66
CA VAL A 59 -7.26 3.63 -10.56
C VAL A 59 -5.79 3.46 -10.94
N GLY A 60 -5.51 2.42 -11.73
CA GLY A 60 -4.17 2.05 -12.18
C GLY A 60 -3.49 1.03 -11.25
N SER A 61 -2.22 0.75 -11.55
CA SER A 61 -1.40 -0.16 -10.75
C SER A 61 -1.10 0.47 -9.38
N LEU A 62 -1.23 -0.34 -8.33
CA LEU A 62 -0.98 0.05 -6.94
C LEU A 62 0.13 -0.81 -6.34
N LEU A 63 1.16 -0.16 -5.80
CA LEU A 63 2.17 -0.82 -4.97
C LEU A 63 1.69 -0.87 -3.51
N LEU A 64 1.63 -2.07 -2.94
CA LEU A 64 1.32 -2.31 -1.55
C LEU A 64 2.59 -2.70 -0.82
N ALA A 65 2.88 -2.07 0.32
CA ALA A 65 3.98 -2.49 1.19
C ALA A 65 3.54 -2.59 2.65
N ALA A 66 4.01 -3.62 3.36
CA ALA A 66 3.63 -3.92 4.74
C ALA A 66 4.83 -4.34 5.58
N THR A 67 4.82 -3.93 6.84
CA THR A 67 5.72 -4.45 7.88
C THR A 67 5.04 -5.60 8.64
N GLU A 68 5.67 -6.11 9.69
CA GLU A 68 4.99 -7.02 10.63
C GLU A 68 3.80 -6.37 11.36
N LYS A 69 3.78 -5.02 11.48
CA LYS A 69 2.70 -4.30 12.16
C LYS A 69 1.44 -4.16 11.31
N GLY A 70 1.58 -4.24 9.99
CA GLY A 70 0.47 -4.08 9.04
C GLY A 70 0.85 -3.33 7.78
N LEU A 71 -0.17 -2.94 7.01
CA LEU A 71 -0.02 -2.16 5.79
C LEU A 71 0.61 -0.80 6.11
N LEU A 72 1.75 -0.53 5.48
CA LEU A 72 2.57 0.66 5.69
C LEU A 72 2.39 1.68 4.57
N ARG A 73 2.23 1.20 3.33
CA ARG A 73 2.20 2.05 2.13
C ARG A 73 1.26 1.51 1.05
N VAL A 74 0.49 2.40 0.43
CA VAL A 74 -0.27 2.17 -0.82
C VAL A 74 0.11 3.24 -1.84
N ALA A 75 1.00 2.94 -2.78
CA ALA A 75 1.46 3.94 -3.77
C ALA A 75 0.75 3.77 -5.12
N PHE A 76 0.47 4.90 -5.77
CA PHE A 76 -0.03 4.91 -7.14
C PHE A 76 1.14 4.85 -8.14
N ALA A 77 0.88 4.33 -9.34
CA ALA A 77 1.85 4.32 -10.44
C ALA A 77 2.49 5.70 -10.74
N VAL A 78 1.74 6.79 -10.56
CA VAL A 78 2.23 8.18 -10.78
C VAL A 78 3.38 8.57 -9.83
N GLU A 79 3.58 7.82 -8.76
CA GLU A 79 4.62 8.07 -7.76
C GLU A 79 5.95 7.41 -8.08
N ASP A 80 6.00 6.59 -9.15
CA ASP A 80 7.12 5.73 -9.53
C ASP A 80 7.40 4.66 -8.45
N HIS A 81 6.99 3.42 -8.72
CA HIS A 81 7.10 2.32 -7.76
C HIS A 81 8.54 2.01 -7.35
N ASP A 82 9.50 2.10 -8.27
CA ASP A 82 10.90 1.82 -7.98
C ASP A 82 11.44 2.88 -7.02
N ARG A 83 11.13 4.15 -7.30
CA ARG A 83 11.48 5.27 -6.41
C ARG A 83 10.84 5.13 -5.03
N VAL A 84 9.59 4.65 -4.93
CA VAL A 84 8.93 4.40 -3.64
C VAL A 84 9.64 3.28 -2.88
N LEU A 85 10.00 2.18 -3.55
CA LEU A 85 10.73 1.07 -2.94
C LEU A 85 12.12 1.50 -2.44
N ASP A 86 12.85 2.30 -3.22
CA ASP A 86 14.15 2.85 -2.81
C ASP A 86 14.05 3.68 -1.53
N VAL A 87 13.03 4.55 -1.44
CA VAL A 87 12.78 5.36 -0.24
C VAL A 87 12.44 4.47 0.95
N LEU A 88 11.60 3.45 0.78
CA LEU A 88 11.24 2.54 1.86
C LEU A 88 12.45 1.72 2.32
N ALA A 89 13.29 1.24 1.40
CA ALA A 89 14.52 0.53 1.71
C ALA A 89 15.49 1.40 2.53
N ALA A 90 15.60 2.68 2.18
CA ALA A 90 16.49 3.63 2.87
C ALA A 90 15.96 4.10 4.24
N THR A 91 14.64 4.20 4.40
CA THR A 91 14.02 4.85 5.58
C THR A 91 13.39 3.89 6.58
N VAL A 92 13.01 2.68 6.14
CA VAL A 92 12.33 1.68 6.97
C VAL A 92 13.25 0.50 7.23
N SER A 93 13.64 -0.22 6.17
CA SER A 93 14.60 -1.32 6.24
C SER A 93 15.03 -1.76 4.85
N GLY A 94 16.32 -2.01 4.64
CA GLY A 94 16.85 -2.62 3.42
C GLY A 94 16.47 -4.09 3.24
N ARG A 95 15.83 -4.72 4.24
CA ARG A 95 15.34 -6.09 4.19
C ARG A 95 13.94 -6.14 3.55
N ILE A 96 13.89 -5.64 2.32
CA ILE A 96 12.68 -5.55 1.51
C ILE A 96 12.63 -6.71 0.51
N LEU A 97 11.49 -7.39 0.41
CA LEU A 97 11.28 -8.45 -0.57
C LEU A 97 9.88 -8.36 -1.16
N ARG A 98 9.75 -8.68 -2.45
CA ARG A 98 8.45 -8.95 -3.04
C ARG A 98 7.90 -10.20 -2.37
N ALA A 99 6.76 -10.09 -1.71
CA ALA A 99 6.14 -11.16 -0.93
C ALA A 99 4.61 -11.03 -0.96
N PRO A 100 3.94 -11.34 -2.09
CA PRO A 100 2.51 -11.10 -2.30
C PRO A 100 1.64 -11.74 -1.23
N ARG A 101 2.01 -12.93 -0.74
CA ARG A 101 1.26 -13.68 0.27
C ARG A 101 1.01 -12.90 1.57
N ARG A 102 1.94 -12.02 1.96
CA ARG A 102 1.78 -11.17 3.15
C ARG A 102 0.75 -10.06 2.95
N LEU A 103 0.38 -9.78 1.71
CA LEU A 103 -0.52 -8.71 1.29
C LEU A 103 -1.83 -9.26 0.70
N ASP A 104 -2.02 -10.59 0.60
CA ASP A 104 -3.23 -11.22 0.03
C ASP A 104 -4.53 -10.66 0.65
N ARG A 105 -4.55 -10.48 1.98
CA ARG A 105 -5.72 -9.89 2.65
C ARG A 105 -5.99 -8.46 2.19
N VAL A 106 -4.94 -7.63 2.07
CA VAL A 106 -5.08 -6.24 1.63
C VAL A 106 -5.53 -6.18 0.18
N ALA A 107 -4.96 -7.01 -0.69
CA ALA A 107 -5.34 -7.13 -2.10
C ALA A 107 -6.82 -7.54 -2.22
N PHE A 108 -7.24 -8.57 -1.49
CA PHE A 108 -8.62 -9.04 -1.46
C PHE A 108 -9.61 -7.94 -1.01
N GLU A 109 -9.29 -7.22 0.06
CA GLU A 109 -10.17 -6.13 0.53
C GLU A 109 -10.22 -4.95 -0.46
N LEU A 110 -9.12 -4.65 -1.16
CA LEU A 110 -9.10 -3.66 -2.24
C LEU A 110 -10.00 -4.09 -3.40
N ASP A 111 -9.93 -5.36 -3.82
CA ASP A 111 -10.78 -5.90 -4.87
C ASP A 111 -12.27 -5.78 -4.50
N GLU A 112 -12.66 -6.16 -3.28
CA GLU A 112 -14.03 -5.98 -2.80
C GLU A 112 -14.46 -4.51 -2.75
N TYR A 113 -13.55 -3.60 -2.38
CA TYR A 113 -13.82 -2.16 -2.35
C TYR A 113 -14.08 -1.61 -3.76
N PHE A 114 -13.23 -1.95 -4.72
CA PHE A 114 -13.39 -1.55 -6.12
C PHE A 114 -14.61 -2.20 -6.78
N ALA A 115 -14.99 -3.42 -6.37
CA ALA A 115 -16.22 -4.09 -6.74
C ALA A 115 -17.48 -3.53 -6.03
N ARG A 116 -17.35 -2.52 -5.17
CA ARG A 116 -18.42 -1.91 -4.36
C ARG A 116 -19.04 -2.85 -3.32
N GLY A 117 -18.44 -4.00 -3.08
CA GLY A 117 -18.85 -4.97 -2.06
C GLY A 117 -18.41 -4.58 -0.65
N ARG A 118 -17.38 -3.73 -0.53
CA ARG A 118 -16.80 -3.30 0.75
C ARG A 118 -16.89 -1.79 0.95
N ARG A 119 -17.21 -1.38 2.18
CA ARG A 119 -17.30 0.04 2.60
C ARG A 119 -16.27 0.44 3.67
N SER A 120 -15.59 -0.54 4.28
CA SER A 120 -14.56 -0.34 5.30
C SER A 120 -13.47 -1.41 5.21
N PHE A 121 -12.24 -1.05 5.56
CA PHE A 121 -11.11 -1.98 5.60
C PHE A 121 -10.91 -2.52 7.02
N ASP A 122 -10.61 -3.81 7.14
CA ASP A 122 -10.29 -4.52 8.39
C ASP A 122 -8.86 -5.08 8.34
N VAL A 123 -7.91 -4.25 7.92
CA VAL A 123 -6.50 -4.61 7.87
C VAL A 123 -5.72 -3.84 8.93
N ALA A 124 -4.73 -4.48 9.53
CA ALA A 124 -3.82 -3.79 10.44
C ALA A 124 -3.03 -2.72 9.67
N LEU A 125 -2.88 -1.53 10.26
CA LEU A 125 -2.18 -0.40 9.66
C LEU A 125 -0.92 -0.07 10.44
N ASP A 126 0.20 0.09 9.73
CA ASP A 126 1.42 0.66 10.28
C ASP A 126 1.46 2.17 9.97
N LEU A 127 1.19 2.99 10.99
CA LEU A 127 1.18 4.44 10.87
C LEU A 127 2.56 5.08 11.12
N SER A 128 3.65 4.32 11.09
CA SER A 128 5.01 4.80 11.41
C SER A 128 5.56 5.81 10.40
N LEU A 129 5.08 5.81 9.15
CA LEU A 129 5.44 6.83 8.15
C LEU A 129 4.81 8.20 8.42
N SER A 130 3.94 8.32 9.42
CA SER A 130 3.31 9.59 9.79
C SER A 130 3.48 9.92 11.26
N SER A 131 3.78 11.19 11.52
CA SER A 131 4.09 11.69 12.85
C SER A 131 3.45 13.06 13.11
N GLY A 132 3.36 13.42 14.38
CA GLY A 132 2.81 14.70 14.83
C GLY A 132 1.40 14.96 14.30
N PHE A 133 1.15 16.19 13.87
CA PHE A 133 -0.18 16.61 13.40
C PHE A 133 -0.69 15.82 12.18
N ARG A 134 0.20 15.33 11.30
CA ARG A 134 -0.21 14.51 10.15
C ARG A 134 -0.89 13.22 10.61
N GLN A 135 -0.28 12.55 11.58
CA GLN A 135 -0.83 11.31 12.12
C GLN A 135 -2.18 11.54 12.82
N VAL A 136 -2.34 12.67 13.51
CA VAL A 136 -3.63 13.07 14.11
C VAL A 136 -4.71 13.18 13.04
N VAL A 137 -4.44 13.91 11.95
CA VAL A 137 -5.38 14.05 10.83
C VAL A 137 -5.69 12.70 10.20
N GLN A 138 -4.67 11.90 9.89
CA GLN A 138 -4.85 10.59 9.24
C GLN A 138 -5.62 9.58 10.09
N ARG A 139 -5.57 9.69 11.43
CA ARG A 139 -6.41 8.88 12.32
C ARG A 139 -7.88 9.31 12.30
N HIS A 140 -8.19 10.55 11.95
CA HIS A 140 -9.56 11.02 11.77
C HIS A 140 -10.15 10.57 10.44
N LEU A 141 -9.37 10.54 9.36
CA LEU A 141 -9.89 10.26 8.01
C LEU A 141 -10.75 8.99 7.89
N PRO A 142 -10.43 7.84 8.51
CA PRO A 142 -11.27 6.65 8.47
C PRO A 142 -12.67 6.82 9.09
N LEU A 143 -12.88 7.86 9.91
CA LEU A 143 -14.18 8.19 10.50
C LEU A 143 -15.12 8.86 9.49
N ILE A 144 -14.59 9.40 8.38
CA ILE A 144 -15.38 9.92 7.28
C ILE A 144 -15.95 8.71 6.51
N ALA A 145 -17.23 8.42 6.71
CA ALA A 145 -17.87 7.22 6.17
C ALA A 145 -17.81 7.14 4.63
N TYR A 146 -17.87 5.91 4.10
CA TYR A 146 -18.01 5.67 2.66
C TYR A 146 -19.17 6.49 2.07
N GLY A 147 -18.94 7.13 0.93
CA GLY A 147 -19.93 7.98 0.26
C GLY A 147 -20.18 9.33 0.94
N HIS A 148 -19.41 9.68 1.96
CA HIS A 148 -19.47 10.97 2.65
C HIS A 148 -18.16 11.73 2.48
N THR A 149 -18.25 13.05 2.61
CA THR A 149 -17.09 13.94 2.50
C THR A 149 -17.08 14.96 3.62
N GLU A 150 -15.88 15.39 4.00
CA GLU A 150 -15.68 16.56 4.85
C GLU A 150 -14.82 17.59 4.13
N THR A 151 -14.93 18.85 4.52
CA THR A 151 -14.03 19.90 4.07
C THR A 151 -12.74 19.90 4.88
N TYR A 152 -11.65 20.40 4.31
CA TYR A 152 -10.41 20.65 5.07
C TYR A 152 -10.64 21.48 6.34
N LYS A 153 -11.64 22.38 6.32
CA LYS A 153 -12.03 23.20 7.47
C LYS A 153 -12.69 22.36 8.56
N GLN A 154 -13.67 21.51 8.19
CA GLN A 154 -14.33 20.60 9.15
C GLN A 154 -13.32 19.65 9.79
N VAL A 155 -12.42 19.07 9.00
CA VAL A 155 -11.36 18.21 9.55
C VAL A 155 -10.48 18.99 10.54
N ALA A 156 -10.08 20.22 10.20
CA ALA A 156 -9.27 21.07 11.09
C ALA A 156 -9.99 21.38 12.42
N GLU A 157 -11.29 21.61 12.38
CA GLU A 157 -12.13 21.82 13.56
C GLU A 157 -12.21 20.54 14.43
N VAL A 158 -12.48 19.39 13.82
CA VAL A 158 -12.61 18.11 14.54
C VAL A 158 -11.31 17.68 15.19
N VAL A 159 -10.16 17.89 14.54
CA VAL A 159 -8.84 17.56 15.11
C VAL A 159 -8.33 18.61 16.11
N GLY A 160 -9.17 19.56 16.51
CA GLY A 160 -8.89 20.51 17.59
C GLY A 160 -8.00 21.69 17.21
N ASN A 161 -7.80 21.96 15.91
CA ASN A 161 -7.05 23.13 15.45
C ASN A 161 -7.72 23.81 14.24
N PRO A 162 -8.77 24.61 14.45
CA PRO A 162 -9.54 25.25 13.37
C PRO A 162 -8.71 26.12 12.42
N ARG A 163 -7.53 26.61 12.86
CA ARG A 163 -6.62 27.42 12.03
C ARG A 163 -5.68 26.58 11.15
N ALA A 164 -5.64 25.26 11.33
CA ALA A 164 -4.69 24.36 10.67
C ALA A 164 -5.16 23.81 9.31
N VAL A 165 -6.10 24.47 8.63
CA VAL A 165 -6.66 24.04 7.33
C VAL A 165 -5.58 23.64 6.32
N ARG A 166 -4.51 24.46 6.17
CA ARG A 166 -3.40 24.15 5.25
C ARG A 166 -2.61 22.91 5.69
N ALA A 167 -2.39 22.74 6.99
CA ALA A 167 -1.68 21.58 7.52
C ALA A 167 -2.51 20.29 7.36
N VAL A 168 -3.83 20.36 7.46
CA VAL A 168 -4.73 19.26 7.10
C VAL A 168 -4.57 18.91 5.62
N GLY A 169 -4.54 19.91 4.74
CA GLY A 169 -4.28 19.71 3.30
C GLY A 169 -2.96 18.96 3.06
N SER A 170 -1.88 19.39 3.71
CA SER A 170 -0.58 18.69 3.64
C SER A 170 -0.65 17.26 4.20
N ALA A 171 -1.35 17.03 5.31
CA ALA A 171 -1.52 15.70 5.87
C ALA A 171 -2.29 14.74 4.95
N CYS A 172 -3.29 15.26 4.22
CA CYS A 172 -4.04 14.50 3.21
C CYS A 172 -3.16 14.20 1.98
N ALA A 173 -2.38 15.17 1.52
CA ALA A 173 -1.50 15.04 0.36
C ALA A 173 -0.28 14.12 0.60
N THR A 174 0.09 13.92 1.86
CA THR A 174 1.23 13.07 2.29
C THR A 174 0.77 11.82 3.02
N ASN A 175 -0.49 11.42 2.83
CA ASN A 175 -1.02 10.19 3.39
C ASN A 175 -0.29 8.98 2.77
N PRO A 176 0.42 8.14 3.57
CA PRO A 176 1.10 6.96 3.03
C PRO A 176 0.13 5.84 2.64
N LEU A 177 -1.12 5.89 3.11
CA LEU A 177 -2.12 4.84 2.98
C LEU A 177 -3.38 5.36 2.27
N PRO A 178 -3.30 5.97 1.06
CA PRO A 178 -4.50 6.39 0.34
C PRO A 178 -5.46 5.20 0.09
N ILE A 179 -6.73 5.51 -0.19
CA ILE A 179 -7.84 4.55 -0.30
C ILE A 179 -8.23 3.94 1.05
N VAL A 180 -7.29 3.29 1.75
CA VAL A 180 -7.51 2.63 3.05
C VAL A 180 -7.68 3.67 4.17
N VAL A 181 -6.82 4.69 4.19
CA VAL A 181 -7.00 5.94 4.91
C VAL A 181 -7.56 6.95 3.89
N PRO A 182 -8.86 7.29 3.93
CA PRO A 182 -9.58 7.82 2.77
C PRO A 182 -9.41 9.35 2.61
N CYS A 183 -8.20 9.82 2.32
CA CYS A 183 -7.94 11.26 2.12
C CYS A 183 -8.62 11.84 0.85
N HIS A 184 -9.10 10.99 -0.07
CA HIS A 184 -9.94 11.42 -1.21
C HIS A 184 -11.29 11.97 -0.78
N ARG A 185 -11.79 11.61 0.41
CA ARG A 185 -13.06 12.11 0.98
C ARG A 185 -12.95 13.53 1.56
N VAL A 186 -11.76 14.14 1.55
CA VAL A 186 -11.57 15.52 2.02
C VAL A 186 -11.53 16.49 0.83
N LEU A 187 -12.45 17.45 0.85
CA LEU A 187 -12.66 18.42 -0.23
C LEU A 187 -12.42 19.86 0.23
N ARG A 188 -12.36 20.77 -0.74
CA ARG A 188 -12.38 22.21 -0.48
C ARG A 188 -13.80 22.65 -0.08
N THR A 189 -13.92 23.79 0.61
CA THR A 189 -15.22 24.34 1.04
C THR A 189 -16.13 24.70 -0.13
N ASP A 190 -15.56 25.04 -1.28
CA ASP A 190 -16.29 25.31 -2.53
C ASP A 190 -16.76 24.01 -3.24
N GLY A 191 -16.52 22.84 -2.65
CA GLY A 191 -16.80 21.53 -3.26
C GLY A 191 -15.70 21.04 -4.21
N GLY A 192 -14.74 21.90 -4.56
CA GLY A 192 -13.66 21.56 -5.47
C GLY A 192 -12.68 20.52 -4.92
N LEU A 193 -12.00 19.85 -5.85
CA LEU A 193 -10.96 18.89 -5.50
C LEU A 193 -9.70 19.63 -5.02
N GLY A 194 -9.20 19.27 -3.84
CA GLY A 194 -7.82 19.56 -3.45
C GLY A 194 -6.85 18.50 -3.99
N GLY A 195 -5.55 18.78 -3.89
CA GLY A 195 -4.49 17.87 -4.33
C GLY A 195 -4.63 16.47 -3.74
N TYR A 196 -4.23 15.48 -4.54
CA TYR A 196 -4.28 14.07 -4.20
C TYR A 196 -3.02 13.38 -4.72
N ILE A 197 -2.45 12.49 -3.91
CA ILE A 197 -1.16 11.86 -4.22
C ILE A 197 -1.25 10.98 -5.48
N GLY A 198 -2.40 10.33 -5.71
CA GLY A 198 -2.70 9.58 -6.93
C GLY A 198 -3.19 10.43 -8.11
N GLY A 199 -3.15 11.76 -7.99
CA GLY A 199 -3.69 12.66 -9.01
C GLY A 199 -5.22 12.86 -8.94
N LEU A 200 -5.70 13.89 -9.65
CA LEU A 200 -7.12 14.27 -9.59
C LEU A 200 -8.04 13.24 -10.25
N GLU A 201 -7.54 12.52 -11.26
CA GLU A 201 -8.30 11.44 -11.93
C GLU A 201 -8.63 10.31 -10.96
N ALA A 202 -7.63 9.79 -10.23
CA ALA A 202 -7.85 8.77 -9.21
C ALA A 202 -8.79 9.27 -8.10
N LYS A 203 -8.63 10.51 -7.64
CA LYS A 203 -9.53 11.09 -6.63
C LYS A 203 -10.98 11.15 -7.13
N THR A 204 -11.17 11.55 -8.38
CA THR A 204 -12.50 11.64 -9.01
C THR A 204 -13.12 10.25 -9.17
N ALA A 205 -12.34 9.27 -9.63
CA ALA A 205 -12.78 7.89 -9.78
C ALA A 205 -13.19 7.26 -8.44
N LEU A 206 -12.42 7.49 -7.37
CA LEU A 206 -12.75 7.02 -6.02
C LEU A 206 -14.02 7.68 -5.47
N LEU A 207 -14.18 8.99 -5.63
CA LEU A 207 -15.40 9.68 -5.21
C LEU A 207 -16.62 9.17 -5.99
N ALA A 208 -16.50 9.00 -7.31
CA ALA A 208 -17.56 8.46 -8.15
C ALA A 208 -17.91 7.00 -7.81
N LEU A 209 -16.90 6.17 -7.51
CA LEU A 209 -17.07 4.80 -7.02
C LEU A 209 -17.93 4.79 -5.75
N GLU A 210 -17.67 5.72 -4.83
CA GLU A 210 -18.41 5.88 -3.58
C GLU A 210 -19.78 6.57 -3.72
N GLY A 211 -20.16 6.98 -4.94
CA GLY A 211 -21.43 7.66 -5.20
C GLY A 211 -21.43 9.16 -4.85
N VAL A 212 -20.25 9.74 -4.63
CA VAL A 212 -20.09 11.19 -4.44
C VAL A 212 -19.94 11.85 -5.81
N GLY A 213 -20.98 12.56 -6.25
CA GLY A 213 -20.92 13.37 -7.47
C GLY A 213 -19.97 14.55 -7.27
N ALA A 214 -18.91 14.64 -8.07
CA ALA A 214 -18.14 15.87 -8.21
C ALA A 214 -19.09 16.95 -8.77
N ARG A 215 -19.30 18.03 -8.01
CA ARG A 215 -20.01 19.22 -8.49
C ARG A 215 -19.03 20.18 -9.14
#